data_AF-A0A3B8K120-F1
#
_entry.id   AF-A0A3B8K120-F1
#
_cell.length_a   1.000
_cell.length_b   1.000
_cell.length_c   1.000
_cell.angle_alpha   90.00
_cell.angle_beta   90.00
_cell.angle_gamma   90.00
#
_symmetry.space_group_name_H-M   'P 1'
#
loop_
_entity.id
_entity.type
_entity.pdbx_description
1 polymer ?
#
loop_
_entity_poly.entity_id
_entity_poly.type
_entity_poly.pdbx_seq_one_letter_code
_entity_poly.pdbx_strand_id
1 'polypeptide(L)' 'EGPIRATVRRRAFKGAEIMYTLRTTQGITLLALFPSHANYEIGDEVSVRLAVDHLVVFDRDPED' A
#
# COMPACT_ATOMS: atom_id res chain seq x y z
N GLU A 1 -4.30 5.62 9.19
CA GLU A 1 -3.43 5.72 10.37
C GLU A 1 -2.79 4.36 10.66
N GLY A 2 -1.48 4.33 10.90
CA GLY A 2 -0.73 3.11 11.12
C GLY A 2 0.79 3.35 11.14
N PRO A 3 1.59 2.32 11.49
CA PRO A 3 3.03 2.49 11.71
C PRO A 3 3.85 2.60 10.42
N ILE A 4 3.28 2.20 9.27
CA ILE A 4 4.00 2.20 8.00
C ILE A 4 3.75 3.54 7.30
N ARG A 5 4.80 4.33 7.09
CA ARG A 5 4.75 5.51 6.24
C ARG A 5 5.12 5.14 4.80
N ALA A 6 4.37 5.68 3.85
CA ALA A 6 4.62 5.47 2.43
C ALA A 6 4.19 6.68 1.59
N THR A 7 4.81 6.83 0.42
CA THR A 7 4.47 7.84 -0.57
C THR A 7 3.64 7.22 -1.70
N VAL A 8 2.60 7.91 -2.15
CA VAL A 8 1.82 7.53 -3.33
C VAL A 8 2.67 7.70 -4.60
N ARG A 9 2.87 6.61 -5.35
CA ARG A 9 3.62 6.60 -6.61
C ARG A 9 2.74 6.42 -7.84
N ARG A 10 1.63 5.71 -7.71
CA ARG A 10 0.61 5.55 -8.78
C ARG A 10 -0.77 5.45 -8.16
N ARG A 11 -1.79 5.84 -8.92
CA ARG A 11 -3.21 5.72 -8.58
C ARG A 11 -4.03 5.28 -9.78
N ALA A 12 -5.03 4.43 -9.56
CA ALA A 12 -6.01 4.02 -10.56
C ALA A 12 -7.41 3.97 -9.94
N PHE A 13 -8.35 4.77 -10.46
CA PHE A 13 -9.74 4.80 -9.99
C PHE A 13 -10.51 3.56 -10.48
N LYS A 14 -11.25 2.92 -9.57
CA LYS A 14 -12.02 1.69 -9.82
C LYS A 14 -13.46 1.79 -9.33
N GLY A 15 -14.06 2.99 -9.36
CA GLY A 15 -15.43 3.22 -8.89
C GLY A 15 -15.49 3.54 -7.40
N ALA A 16 -15.88 2.57 -6.57
CA ALA A 16 -15.98 2.78 -5.12
C ALA A 16 -14.61 2.91 -4.42
N GLU A 17 -13.54 2.52 -5.10
CA GLU A 17 -12.18 2.47 -4.56
C GLU A 17 -11.16 3.08 -5.52
N ILE A 18 -10.01 3.44 -4.98
CA ILE A 18 -8.80 3.77 -5.74
C ILE A 18 -7.72 2.76 -5.36
N MET A 19 -7.10 2.17 -6.38
CA MET A 19 -5.92 1.33 -6.21
C MET A 19 -4.68 2.21 -6.22
N TYR A 20 -3.94 2.19 -5.12
CA TYR A 20 -2.70 2.92 -4.94
C TYR A 20 -1.50 1.98 -4.99
N THR A 21 -0.46 2.43 -5.69
CA THR A 21 0.90 1.89 -5.53
C THR A 21 1.65 2.82 -4.59
N LEU A 22 2.03 2.29 -3.43
CA LEU A 22 2.72 3.01 -2.38
C LEU A 22 4.18 2.57 -2.30
N ARG A 23 5.08 3.49 -1.99
CA ARG A 23 6.50 3.19 -1.69
C ARG A 23 6.78 3.51 -0.23
N THR A 24 7.07 2.49 0.56
CA THR A 24 7.45 2.68 1.97
C THR A 24 8.82 3.33 2.09
N THR A 25 9.13 3.88 3.27
CA THR A 25 10.46 4.44 3.58
C THR A 25 11.59 3.41 3.46
N GLN A 26 11.29 2.13 3.67
CA GLN A 26 12.24 1.02 3.52
C GLN A 26 12.37 0.53 2.06
N GLY A 27 11.68 1.18 1.11
CA GLY A 27 11.75 0.81 -0.30
C GLY A 27 10.83 -0.33 -0.72
N ILE A 28 10.00 -0.87 0.17
CA ILE A 28 8.99 -1.88 -0.16
C ILE A 28 7.87 -1.21 -0.97
N THR A 29 7.46 -1.86 -2.06
CA THR A 29 6.28 -1.46 -2.84
C THR A 29 5.05 -2.17 -2.29
N LEU A 30 4.02 -1.39 -1.94
CA LEU A 30 2.74 -1.91 -1.48
C LEU A 30 1.64 -1.58 -2.49
N LEU A 31 0.68 -2.48 -2.63
CA LEU A 31 -0.59 -2.21 -3.29
C LEU A 31 -1.66 -2.06 -2.22
N ALA A 32 -2.47 -1.01 -2.32
CA ALA A 32 -3.54 -0.74 -1.36
C ALA A 32 -4.81 -0.27 -2.06
N LEU A 33 -5.96 -0.75 -1.60
CA LEU A 33 -7.28 -0.27 -2.03
C LEU A 33 -7.84 0.62 -0.94
N PHE A 34 -8.09 1.88 -1.27
CA PHE A 34 -8.71 2.84 -0.36
C PHE A 34 -10.11 3.21 -0.88
N PRO A 35 -11.04 3.60 0.01
CA PRO A 35 -12.30 4.20 -0.40
C PRO A 35 -12.06 5.41 -1.32
N SER A 36 -12.89 5.57 -2.35
CA SER A 36 -12.69 6.61 -3.36
C SER A 36 -12.71 8.04 -2.81
N HIS A 37 -13.40 8.28 -1.68
CA HIS A 37 -13.47 9.58 -1.03
C HIS A 37 -12.18 10.00 -0.30
N ALA A 38 -11.20 9.10 -0.11
CA ALA A 38 -9.92 9.45 0.48
C ALA A 38 -9.04 10.27 -0.50
N ASN A 39 -9.10 9.94 -1.79
CA ASN A 39 -8.59 10.72 -2.93
C ASN A 39 -7.19 11.37 -2.77
N TYR A 40 -6.18 10.61 -2.36
CA TYR A 40 -4.78 11.05 -2.32
C TYR A 40 -4.15 11.19 -3.72
N GLU A 41 -3.29 12.18 -3.89
CA GLU A 41 -2.55 12.47 -5.11
C GLU A 41 -1.17 11.80 -5.15
N ILE A 42 -0.55 11.75 -6.34
CA ILE A 42 0.83 11.27 -6.48
C ILE A 42 1.77 12.22 -5.75
N GLY A 43 2.64 11.67 -4.90
CA GLY A 43 3.54 12.43 -4.04
C GLY A 43 3.03 12.59 -2.61
N ASP A 44 1.75 12.36 -2.35
CA ASP A 44 1.21 12.43 -0.99
C ASP A 44 1.80 11.34 -0.09
N GLU A 45 1.98 11.70 1.18
CA GLU A 45 2.37 10.76 2.22
C GLU A 45 1.14 10.20 2.93
N VAL A 46 1.14 8.89 3.12
CA VAL A 46 0.08 8.17 3.84
C VAL A 46 0.67 7.33 4.96
N SER A 47 -0.11 7.12 6.02
CA SER A 47 0.18 6.16 7.08
C SER A 47 -0.80 4.99 7.02
N VAL A 48 -0.26 3.79 6.84
CA VAL A 48 -1.02 2.56 6.67
C VAL A 48 -0.67 1.53 7.73
N ARG A 49 -1.62 0.63 7.98
CA ARG A 49 -1.44 -0.57 8.78
C ARG A 49 -1.85 -1.76 7.92
N LEU A 50 -1.15 -2.88 8.09
CA LEU A 50 -1.53 -4.13 7.44
C LEU A 50 -2.85 -4.65 8.01
N ALA A 51 -3.85 -4.86 7.15
CA ALA A 51 -5.06 -5.61 7.44
C ALA A 51 -4.85 -7.04 6.91
N VAL A 52 -4.52 -7.98 7.82
CA VAL A 52 -3.98 -9.32 7.50
C VAL A 52 -4.95 -10.43 7.89
N ASP A 53 -6.20 -10.34 7.41
CA ASP A 53 -7.19 -11.38 7.65
C ASP A 53 -6.88 -12.68 6.88
N HIS A 54 -6.17 -12.55 5.74
CA HIS A 54 -5.80 -13.65 4.84
C HIS A 54 -4.32 -13.61 4.50
N LEU A 55 -3.46 -13.85 5.50
CA LEU A 55 -2.01 -13.88 5.31
C LEU A 55 -1.56 -15.18 4.64
N VAL A 56 -0.80 -15.06 3.54
CA VAL A 56 -0.05 -16.16 2.93
C VAL A 56 1.44 -15.89 3.14
N VAL A 57 2.17 -16.88 3.67
CA VAL A 57 3.60 -16.80 3.94
C VAL A 57 4.30 -17.89 3.15
N PHE A 58 5.46 -17.55 2.59
CA PHE A 58 6.34 -18.47 1.88
C PHE A 58 7.61 -18.65 2.71
N ASP A 59 8.23 -19.82 2.66
CA ASP A 59 9.55 -20.01 3.24
C ASP A 59 10.55 -19.07 2.55
N ARG A 60 11.50 -18.55 3.35
CA ARG A 60 12.66 -17.87 2.78
C ARG A 60 13.48 -18.94 2.07
N ASP A 61 13.58 -18.84 0.76
CA ASP A 61 14.42 -19.74 -0.03
C ASP A 61 15.84 -19.66 0.55
N PRO A 62 16.45 -20.79 1.00
CA PRO A 62 17.75 -20.75 1.67
C PRO A 62 18.92 -20.39 0.73
N GLU A 63 18.68 -20.10 -0.54
CA GLU A 63 19.69 -19.79 -1.55
C GLU A 63 19.82 -18.29 -1.94
N ASP A 64 19.18 -17.36 -1.20
CA ASP A 64 19.47 -15.91 -1.28
C ASP A 64 20.60 -15.47 -0.32
#